data_AF-A0A061D713-F1
#
_entry.id   AF-A0A061D713-F1
#
_cell.length_a   1.000
_cell.length_b   1.000
_cell.length_c   1.000
_cell.angle_alpha   90.00
_cell.angle_beta   90.00
_cell.angle_gamma   90.00
#
_symmetry.space_group_name_H-M   'P 1'
#
loop_
_entity.id
_entity.type
_entity.pdbx_description
1 polymer ?
#
loop_
_entity_poly.entity_id
_entity_poly.type
_entity_poly.pdbx_seq_one_letter_code
_entity_poly.pdbx_strand_id
1 'polypeptide(L)'
;MRCTIVLALVVSSQIAIAAPGNKKQQQDDITVTGLVVIKDRTYRATCNCPAHVKSLENMIYISRGLCYPSKVKVRTHGVHDPDEYKLLVDGMHLIPHEDFTSVHQHPLSAMDGRVKGKAFYAPGGDLGIFILAMLNMYENDGIPTQQTVTNMLREYVRQIPKGRDFRHAVDEKSVEAIRNALKWELIELTNIDPPHQKAVKDTIAAGAYGNPFLNYLVRKFRNNPSKKTIVTECINAFFEIVWDKSDSMWERMVIQLLEGEHKPRALMELSVSKGCELARMAPLVTAKVEDMQLLIYTEFAANYRKREVATFIYNQQDSRKRTLPLDEVLQHLDKLTHTVTEEYGRY
;
A
#
# COMPACT_ATOMS: atom_id res chain seq x y z
N MET A 1 28.88 -0.63 -6.65
CA MET A 1 29.28 0.40 -7.63
C MET A 1 28.91 1.77 -7.05
N ARG A 2 29.85 2.72 -7.00
CA ARG A 2 29.58 4.08 -6.52
C ARG A 2 29.33 4.98 -7.74
N CYS A 3 28.08 5.37 -8.01
CA CYS A 3 27.86 6.57 -8.82
C CYS A 3 28.09 7.75 -7.88
N THR A 4 29.16 8.51 -8.09
CA THR A 4 29.42 9.73 -7.33
C THR A 4 28.52 10.82 -7.89
N ILE A 5 27.47 11.19 -7.18
CA ILE A 5 26.66 12.36 -7.53
C ILE A 5 27.38 13.59 -7.02
N VAL A 6 27.91 14.40 -7.93
CA VAL A 6 28.44 15.73 -7.61
C VAL A 6 27.33 16.74 -7.85
N LEU A 7 26.88 17.39 -6.78
CA LEU A 7 25.97 18.53 -6.84
C LEU A 7 26.78 19.82 -6.78
N ALA A 8 26.89 20.50 -7.91
CA ALA A 8 27.47 21.84 -7.96
C ALA A 8 26.35 22.88 -7.97
N LEU A 9 26.46 23.88 -7.09
CA LEU A 9 25.57 25.03 -7.05
C LEU A 9 25.87 25.90 -8.29
N VAL A 10 24.87 26.12 -9.14
CA VAL A 10 25.05 26.98 -10.32
C VAL A 10 25.00 28.43 -9.85
N VAL A 11 26.17 29.00 -9.56
CA VAL A 11 26.33 30.45 -9.37
C VAL A 11 26.76 31.01 -10.72
N SER A 12 26.00 31.98 -11.21
CA SER A 12 26.30 32.70 -12.45
C SER A 12 27.55 33.55 -12.29
N SER A 13 28.73 32.95 -12.46
CA SER A 13 29.97 33.70 -12.66
C SER A 13 30.90 32.92 -13.59
N GLN A 14 31.19 33.53 -14.73
CA GLN A 14 32.25 33.11 -15.63
C GLN A 14 33.59 33.22 -14.89
N ILE A 15 34.40 32.15 -14.92
CA ILE A 15 35.86 32.13 -15.11
C ILE A 15 36.29 30.65 -15.03
N ALA A 16 36.85 30.16 -16.12
CA ALA A 16 37.49 28.86 -16.21
C ALA A 16 38.92 28.97 -15.66
N ILE A 17 39.32 28.04 -14.78
CA ILE A 17 40.72 27.77 -14.47
C ILE A 17 40.94 26.27 -14.67
N ALA A 18 41.73 25.94 -15.69
CA ALA A 18 42.20 24.58 -15.92
C ALA A 18 43.45 24.34 -15.06
N ALA A 19 43.51 23.18 -14.40
CA ALA A 19 44.72 22.66 -13.77
C ALA A 19 45.08 21.31 -14.42
N PRO A 20 46.38 20.99 -14.63
CA PRO A 20 46.78 19.88 -15.47
C PRO A 20 46.87 18.55 -14.70
N GLY A 21 46.32 17.51 -15.35
CA GLY A 21 46.94 16.21 -15.54
C GLY A 21 47.34 15.39 -14.30
N ASN A 22 46.55 14.37 -13.98
CA ASN A 22 47.11 13.13 -13.47
C ASN A 22 46.43 11.94 -14.15
N LYS A 23 47.23 11.14 -14.88
CA LYS A 23 46.79 9.98 -15.64
C LYS A 23 46.27 8.90 -14.68
N LYS A 24 44.96 8.63 -14.72
CA LYS A 24 44.37 7.37 -14.23
C LYS A 24 43.67 6.68 -15.39
N GLN A 25 43.82 5.36 -15.40
CA GLN A 25 43.30 4.42 -16.39
C GLN A 25 41.93 4.84 -16.91
N GLN A 26 41.82 4.90 -18.24
CA GLN A 26 40.61 5.16 -18.99
C GLN A 26 39.65 3.98 -18.78
N GLN A 27 38.92 4.02 -17.68
CA GLN A 27 37.65 3.34 -17.57
C GLN A 27 36.70 4.23 -18.35
N ASP A 28 36.24 3.76 -19.53
CA ASP A 28 35.27 4.50 -20.32
C ASP A 28 34.03 4.68 -19.44
N ASP A 29 33.88 5.87 -18.87
CA ASP A 29 32.75 6.28 -18.05
C ASP A 29 31.97 7.33 -18.85
N ILE A 30 30.69 7.09 -19.07
CA ILE A 30 29.74 8.04 -19.65
C ILE A 30 29.27 8.99 -18.55
N THR A 31 29.61 10.27 -18.70
CA THR A 31 29.12 11.33 -17.83
C THR A 31 27.72 11.77 -18.25
N VAL A 32 26.73 11.61 -17.37
CA VAL A 32 25.37 12.14 -17.55
C VAL A 32 25.18 13.36 -16.66
N THR A 33 24.85 14.51 -17.24
CA THR A 33 24.58 15.75 -16.52
C THR A 33 23.12 16.18 -16.66
N GLY A 34 22.49 16.59 -15.55
CA GLY A 34 21.14 17.14 -15.53
C GLY A 34 21.02 18.31 -14.55
N LEU A 35 19.93 19.07 -14.67
CA LEU A 35 19.57 20.08 -13.69
C LEU A 35 18.55 19.49 -12.72
N VAL A 36 18.78 19.65 -11.42
CA VAL A 36 17.88 19.21 -10.35
C VAL A 36 17.53 20.42 -9.51
N VAL A 37 16.24 20.68 -9.34
CA VAL A 37 15.76 21.74 -8.46
C VAL A 37 15.52 21.13 -7.08
N ILE A 38 16.25 21.61 -6.07
CA ILE A 38 16.08 21.20 -4.67
C ILE A 38 15.70 22.45 -3.90
N LYS A 39 14.45 22.48 -3.40
CA LYS A 39 13.78 23.70 -2.89
C LYS A 39 13.72 24.76 -4.01
N ASP A 40 14.29 25.94 -3.80
CA ASP A 40 14.32 27.05 -4.77
C ASP A 40 15.69 27.22 -5.45
N ARG A 41 16.53 26.19 -5.40
CA ARG A 41 17.90 26.24 -5.95
C ARG A 41 18.07 25.18 -7.02
N THR A 42 18.66 25.59 -8.14
CA THR A 42 19.00 24.70 -9.25
C THR A 42 20.43 24.21 -9.08
N TYR A 43 20.59 22.89 -9.05
CA TYR A 43 21.87 22.20 -8.96
C TYR A 43 22.15 21.53 -10.29
N ARG A 44 23.41 21.55 -10.73
CA ARG A 44 23.86 20.65 -11.80
C ARG A 44 24.26 19.34 -11.14
N ALA A 45 23.49 18.30 -11.40
CA ALA A 45 23.82 16.94 -10.99
C ALA A 45 24.60 16.26 -12.10
N THR A 46 25.73 15.65 -11.74
CA THR A 46 26.57 14.85 -12.67
C THR A 46 26.68 13.44 -12.11
N CYS A 47 26.33 12.41 -12.90
CA CYS A 47 26.60 11.00 -12.58
C CYS A 47 27.58 10.45 -13.61
N ASN A 48 28.63 9.79 -13.13
CA ASN A 48 29.54 9.03 -13.99
C ASN A 48 29.06 7.59 -14.04
N CYS A 49 28.55 7.18 -15.21
CA CYS A 49 28.03 5.84 -15.46
C CYS A 49 29.09 5.01 -16.20
N PRO A 50 29.29 3.73 -15.91
CA PRO A 50 30.19 2.89 -16.73
C PRO A 50 29.74 2.83 -18.20
N ALA A 51 30.66 2.84 -19.19
CA ALA A 51 30.31 2.95 -20.62
C ALA A 51 29.48 1.81 -21.21
N HIS A 52 29.37 0.68 -20.51
CA HIS A 52 28.49 -0.41 -20.92
C HIS A 52 27.01 -0.16 -20.55
N VAL A 53 26.71 0.90 -19.80
CA VAL A 53 25.36 1.29 -19.40
C VAL A 53 24.74 2.19 -20.47
N LYS A 54 23.99 1.58 -21.39
CA LYS A 54 23.35 2.30 -22.53
C LYS A 54 22.01 2.98 -22.20
N SER A 55 21.40 2.66 -21.05
CA SER A 55 20.14 3.26 -20.59
C SER A 55 19.99 3.13 -19.07
N LEU A 56 19.03 3.85 -18.48
CA LEU A 56 18.69 3.72 -17.05
C LEU A 56 18.23 2.30 -16.71
N GLU A 57 17.48 1.65 -17.61
CA GLU A 57 17.05 0.26 -17.49
C GLU A 57 18.25 -0.70 -17.46
N ASN A 58 19.25 -0.46 -18.33
CA ASN A 58 20.51 -1.21 -18.29
C ASN A 58 21.27 -0.98 -16.97
N MET A 59 21.26 0.25 -16.43
CA MET A 59 21.88 0.55 -15.14
C MET A 59 21.21 -0.21 -13.99
N ILE A 60 19.88 -0.27 -13.98
CA ILE A 60 19.09 -0.99 -12.98
C ILE A 60 19.34 -2.50 -13.07
N TYR A 61 19.40 -3.05 -14.28
CA TYR A 61 19.67 -4.47 -14.53
C TYR A 61 21.08 -4.89 -14.08
N ILE A 62 22.07 -4.02 -14.30
CA ILE A 62 23.47 -4.25 -13.90
C ILE A 62 23.67 -4.02 -12.40
N SER A 63 22.93 -3.08 -11.80
CA SER A 63 23.15 -2.69 -10.41
C SER A 63 22.54 -3.64 -9.39
N ARG A 64 21.46 -4.40 -9.71
CA ARG A 64 20.77 -5.42 -8.85
C ARG A 64 20.62 -5.12 -7.35
N GLY A 65 20.91 -3.89 -6.91
CA GLY A 65 21.53 -3.70 -5.60
C GLY A 65 21.46 -2.27 -5.07
N LEU A 66 20.61 -1.42 -5.65
CA LEU A 66 20.36 -0.10 -5.08
C LEU A 66 18.85 0.14 -4.94
N CYS A 67 18.15 -0.85 -4.40
CA CYS A 67 16.81 -0.59 -3.93
C CYS A 67 16.85 0.06 -2.54
N TYR A 68 16.46 1.33 -2.49
CA TYR A 68 16.42 2.11 -1.26
C TYR A 68 15.14 2.96 -1.23
N PRO A 69 14.69 3.36 -0.03
CA PRO A 69 13.65 4.37 0.10
C PRO A 69 14.16 5.66 -0.54
N SER A 70 13.38 6.27 -1.41
CA SER A 70 13.72 7.57 -1.99
C SER A 70 13.19 8.72 -1.16
N LYS A 71 12.11 8.48 -0.41
CA LYS A 71 11.43 9.46 0.41
C LYS A 71 10.67 8.77 1.54
N VAL A 72 10.87 9.26 2.75
CA VAL A 72 10.08 8.93 3.93
C VAL A 72 9.36 10.20 4.35
N LYS A 73 8.04 10.21 4.32
CA LYS A 73 7.23 11.33 4.80
C LYS A 73 6.55 10.91 6.09
N VAL A 74 6.94 11.56 7.19
CA VAL A 74 6.34 11.33 8.51
C VAL A 74 5.34 12.45 8.77
N ARG A 75 4.13 12.07 9.16
CA ARG A 75 3.08 12.97 9.61
C ARG A 75 2.63 12.53 10.99
N THR A 76 2.61 13.46 11.91
CA THR A 76 2.28 13.23 13.31
C THR A 76 1.26 14.29 13.73
N HIS A 77 0.39 13.97 14.70
CA HIS A 77 -0.66 14.89 15.16
C HIS A 77 -0.24 15.63 16.41
N GLY A 78 -0.37 16.96 16.42
CA GLY A 78 -0.05 17.81 17.57
C GLY A 78 1.33 18.49 17.51
N VAL A 79 1.78 18.98 18.67
CA VAL A 79 3.14 19.52 18.86
C VAL A 79 4.07 18.34 19.14
N HIS A 80 5.10 18.19 18.31
CA HIS A 80 6.00 17.02 18.37
C HIS A 80 7.18 17.26 19.27
N ASP A 81 7.55 16.22 20.00
CA ASP A 81 8.89 16.06 20.53
C ASP A 81 9.86 15.87 19.33
N PRO A 82 10.83 16.78 19.13
CA PRO A 82 11.82 16.63 18.07
C PRO A 82 12.59 15.31 18.14
N ASP A 83 12.78 14.75 19.34
CA ASP A 83 13.50 13.50 19.54
C ASP A 83 12.67 12.30 19.08
N GLU A 84 11.36 12.29 19.33
CA GLU A 84 10.43 11.26 18.83
C GLU A 84 10.39 11.27 17.29
N TYR A 85 10.26 12.46 16.68
CA TYR A 85 10.28 12.58 15.22
C TYR A 85 11.59 12.06 14.63
N LYS A 86 12.72 12.41 15.24
CA LYS A 86 14.04 11.93 14.81
C LYS A 86 14.15 10.42 14.93
N LEU A 87 13.72 9.84 16.06
CA LEU A 87 13.70 8.39 16.28
C LEU A 87 12.90 7.66 15.20
N LEU A 88 11.71 8.17 14.85
CA LEU A 88 10.87 7.60 13.79
C LEU A 88 11.53 7.67 12.41
N VAL A 89 12.16 8.79 12.08
CA VAL A 89 12.86 8.95 10.80
C VAL A 89 14.10 8.06 10.75
N ASP A 90 14.91 8.04 11.81
CA ASP A 90 16.16 7.27 11.89
C ASP A 90 15.87 5.77 11.85
N GLY A 91 14.84 5.30 12.56
CA GLY A 91 14.40 3.89 12.55
C GLY A 91 13.96 3.40 11.17
N MET A 92 13.61 4.30 10.26
CA MET A 92 13.10 3.98 8.92
C MET A 92 14.04 4.45 7.80
N HIS A 93 15.13 5.13 8.14
CA HIS A 93 16.15 5.56 7.18
C HIS A 93 17.03 4.39 6.72
N LEU A 94 17.22 3.39 7.59
CA LEU A 94 18.05 2.21 7.37
C LEU A 94 17.17 0.98 7.22
N ILE A 95 16.58 0.82 6.03
CA ILE A 95 15.90 -0.43 5.65
C ILE A 95 16.94 -1.35 5.00
N PRO A 96 17.18 -2.55 5.56
CA PRO A 96 18.07 -3.54 4.97
C PRO A 96 17.69 -3.90 3.52
N HIS A 97 18.69 -4.14 2.68
CA HIS A 97 18.44 -4.42 1.26
C HIS A 97 17.67 -5.74 1.06
N GLU A 98 17.86 -6.70 1.96
CA GLU A 98 17.14 -7.98 2.00
C GLU A 98 15.63 -7.85 2.25
N ASP A 99 15.18 -6.72 2.81
CA ASP A 99 13.76 -6.46 3.02
C ASP A 99 13.07 -5.92 1.76
N PHE A 100 13.84 -5.51 0.75
CA PHE A 100 13.28 -5.17 -0.55
C PHE A 100 12.90 -6.44 -1.28
N THR A 101 11.60 -6.61 -1.49
CA THR A 101 11.04 -7.80 -2.15
C THR A 101 10.06 -7.41 -3.24
N SER A 102 9.68 -8.41 -4.06
CA SER A 102 8.73 -8.21 -5.13
C SER A 102 7.34 -7.91 -4.58
N VAL A 103 6.81 -6.75 -4.96
CA VAL A 103 5.42 -6.33 -4.67
C VAL A 103 4.41 -7.29 -5.27
N HIS A 104 4.75 -7.92 -6.40
CA HIS A 104 3.85 -8.83 -7.09
C HIS A 104 3.63 -10.14 -6.32
N GLN A 105 4.59 -10.57 -5.50
CA GLN A 105 4.57 -11.86 -4.81
C GLN A 105 4.00 -11.80 -3.39
N HIS A 106 3.90 -10.62 -2.79
CA HIS A 106 3.49 -10.48 -1.39
C HIS A 106 2.12 -9.79 -1.25
N PRO A 107 1.30 -10.17 -0.25
CA PRO A 107 0.04 -9.52 0.06
C PRO A 107 0.25 -8.14 0.71
N LEU A 108 -0.83 -7.36 0.78
CA LEU A 108 -0.86 -6.11 1.54
C LEU A 108 -1.52 -6.34 2.90
N SER A 109 -0.82 -5.95 3.96
CA SER A 109 -1.39 -5.84 5.30
C SER A 109 -2.12 -4.50 5.48
N ALA A 110 -3.03 -4.49 6.44
CA ALA A 110 -3.71 -3.27 6.85
C ALA A 110 -2.72 -2.27 7.42
N MET A 111 -2.90 -0.99 7.08
CA MET A 111 -2.22 0.15 7.71
C MET A 111 -2.63 0.27 9.19
N ASP A 112 -2.06 -0.58 10.04
CA ASP A 112 -2.32 -0.70 11.47
C ASP A 112 -1.04 -1.12 12.20
N GLY A 113 -0.70 -0.39 13.27
CA GLY A 113 0.51 -0.63 14.07
C GLY A 113 0.54 -1.95 14.84
N ARG A 114 -0.59 -2.67 14.90
CA ARG A 114 -0.70 -3.99 15.55
C ARG A 114 -0.28 -5.15 14.65
N VAL A 115 -0.10 -4.91 13.35
CA VAL A 115 0.39 -5.94 12.42
C VAL A 115 1.76 -6.45 12.87
N LYS A 116 1.86 -7.76 13.08
CA LYS A 116 3.09 -8.45 13.48
C LYS A 116 4.00 -8.69 12.28
N GLY A 117 5.30 -8.51 12.48
CA GLY A 117 6.33 -8.78 11.46
C GLY A 117 6.45 -7.67 10.40
N LYS A 118 7.23 -7.96 9.35
CA LYS A 118 7.45 -7.03 8.23
C LYS A 118 6.38 -7.24 7.16
N ALA A 119 5.80 -6.17 6.63
CA ALA A 119 4.79 -6.24 5.57
C ALA A 119 4.84 -5.04 4.62
N PHE A 120 4.09 -5.15 3.52
CA PHE A 120 3.63 -4.00 2.76
C PHE A 120 2.30 -3.52 3.32
N TYR A 121 2.11 -2.20 3.40
CA TYR A 121 0.96 -1.62 4.05
C TYR A 121 0.13 -0.76 3.10
N ALA A 122 -1.18 -0.92 3.20
CA ALA A 122 -2.15 -0.12 2.49
C ALA A 122 -3.39 0.13 3.36
N PRO A 123 -4.19 1.18 3.06
CA PRO A 123 -5.43 1.44 3.78
C PRO A 123 -6.37 0.23 3.67
N GLY A 124 -6.61 -0.45 4.80
CA GLY A 124 -7.42 -1.68 4.87
C GLY A 124 -6.78 -2.95 4.25
N GLY A 125 -5.51 -2.90 3.81
CA GLY A 125 -4.81 -4.04 3.21
C GLY A 125 -5.33 -4.41 1.83
N ASP A 126 -5.21 -5.68 1.45
CA ASP A 126 -5.71 -6.17 0.15
C ASP A 126 -7.23 -5.90 -0.01
N LEU A 127 -8.02 -6.25 1.01
CA LEU A 127 -9.46 -6.00 1.00
C LEU A 127 -9.79 -4.50 0.93
N GLY A 128 -9.04 -3.65 1.64
CA GLY A 128 -9.24 -2.21 1.60
C GLY A 128 -9.00 -1.62 0.20
N ILE A 129 -7.93 -2.04 -0.48
CA ILE A 129 -7.68 -1.62 -1.88
C ILE A 129 -8.78 -2.11 -2.82
N PHE A 130 -9.28 -3.35 -2.62
CA PHE A 130 -10.44 -3.87 -3.35
C PHE A 130 -11.70 -3.02 -3.14
N ILE A 131 -12.00 -2.67 -1.89
CA ILE A 131 -13.13 -1.81 -1.52
C ILE A 131 -13.01 -0.43 -2.18
N LEU A 132 -11.84 0.20 -2.13
CA LEU A 132 -11.63 1.52 -2.74
C LEU A 132 -11.83 1.49 -4.25
N ALA A 133 -11.36 0.43 -4.92
CA ALA A 133 -11.60 0.24 -6.33
C ALA A 133 -13.09 0.03 -6.63
N MET A 134 -13.80 -0.81 -5.86
CA MET A 134 -15.25 -1.00 -6.00
C MET A 134 -16.03 0.31 -5.80
N LEU A 135 -15.70 1.10 -4.77
CA LEU A 135 -16.32 2.40 -4.51
C LEU A 135 -16.15 3.37 -5.67
N ASN A 136 -14.97 3.37 -6.30
CA ASN A 136 -14.66 4.23 -7.43
C ASN A 136 -15.41 3.79 -8.71
N MET A 137 -15.49 2.48 -8.98
CA MET A 137 -16.17 1.95 -10.17
C MET A 137 -17.69 2.10 -10.09
N TYR A 138 -18.26 1.89 -8.91
CA TYR A 138 -19.71 1.91 -8.69
C TYR A 138 -20.23 3.28 -8.20
N GLU A 139 -19.42 4.35 -8.31
CA GLU A 139 -19.86 5.68 -7.89
C GLU A 139 -21.12 6.15 -8.64
N ASN A 140 -21.25 5.78 -9.93
CA ASN A 140 -22.38 6.16 -10.80
C ASN A 140 -23.26 4.98 -11.25
N ASP A 141 -22.81 3.72 -11.04
CA ASP A 141 -23.49 2.51 -11.53
C ASP A 141 -24.49 1.91 -10.52
N GLY A 142 -24.67 2.57 -9.37
CA GLY A 142 -25.53 2.10 -8.29
C GLY A 142 -24.86 1.07 -7.39
N ILE A 143 -25.67 0.40 -6.56
CA ILE A 143 -25.17 -0.55 -5.55
C ILE A 143 -25.10 -1.96 -6.17
N PRO A 144 -23.92 -2.59 -6.27
CA PRO A 144 -23.81 -3.98 -6.69
C PRO A 144 -24.47 -4.91 -5.66
N THR A 145 -25.03 -6.03 -6.12
CA THR A 145 -25.56 -7.06 -5.23
C THR A 145 -24.44 -7.83 -4.51
N GLN A 146 -24.71 -8.41 -3.34
CA GLN A 146 -23.77 -9.29 -2.62
C GLN A 146 -23.13 -10.32 -3.55
N GLN A 147 -23.95 -11.04 -4.32
CA GLN A 147 -23.48 -12.05 -5.27
C GLN A 147 -22.49 -11.47 -6.30
N THR A 148 -22.75 -10.25 -6.80
CA THR A 148 -21.86 -9.58 -7.75
C THR A 148 -20.51 -9.28 -7.10
N VAL A 149 -20.52 -8.76 -5.87
CA VAL A 149 -19.29 -8.44 -5.13
C VAL A 149 -18.51 -9.71 -4.79
N THR A 150 -19.19 -10.75 -4.29
CA THR A 150 -18.59 -12.05 -3.95
C THR A 150 -17.98 -12.72 -5.19
N ASN A 151 -18.68 -12.71 -6.33
CA ASN A 151 -18.15 -13.24 -7.59
C ASN A 151 -16.94 -12.43 -8.07
N MET A 152 -17.02 -11.10 -8.05
CA MET A 152 -15.92 -10.22 -8.46
C MET A 152 -14.66 -10.46 -7.62
N LEU A 153 -14.81 -10.56 -6.30
CA LEU A 153 -13.70 -10.84 -5.38
C LEU A 153 -13.12 -12.24 -5.63
N ARG A 154 -13.97 -13.26 -5.78
CA ARG A 154 -13.55 -14.63 -6.09
C ARG A 154 -12.75 -14.71 -7.38
N GLU A 155 -13.23 -14.09 -8.46
CA GLU A 155 -12.53 -14.05 -9.74
C GLU A 155 -11.19 -13.29 -9.65
N TYR A 156 -11.15 -12.20 -8.89
CA TYR A 156 -9.91 -11.49 -8.64
C TYR A 156 -8.90 -12.38 -7.90
N VAL A 157 -9.33 -13.03 -6.81
CA VAL A 157 -8.49 -13.92 -6.01
C VAL A 157 -8.03 -15.14 -6.82
N ARG A 158 -8.80 -15.57 -7.83
CA ARG A 158 -8.35 -16.63 -8.75
C ARG A 158 -7.18 -16.21 -9.63
N GLN A 159 -7.11 -14.94 -10.01
CA GLN A 159 -6.09 -14.42 -10.92
C GLN A 159 -4.80 -13.97 -10.23
N ILE A 160 -4.81 -13.76 -8.90
CA ILE A 160 -3.59 -13.39 -8.19
C ILE A 160 -2.55 -14.55 -8.23
N PRO A 161 -1.24 -14.26 -8.31
CA PRO A 161 -0.18 -15.26 -8.47
C PRO A 161 -0.22 -16.37 -7.42
N LYS A 162 0.09 -17.61 -7.82
CA LYS A 162 0.24 -18.74 -6.88
C LYS A 162 1.32 -18.39 -5.84
N GLY A 163 0.99 -18.53 -4.56
CA GLY A 163 1.86 -18.15 -3.43
C GLY A 163 1.61 -16.75 -2.87
N ARG A 164 0.72 -15.95 -3.48
CA ARG A 164 0.20 -14.72 -2.87
C ARG A 164 -1.20 -14.96 -2.34
N ASP A 165 -1.40 -14.67 -1.06
CA ASP A 165 -2.71 -14.70 -0.40
C ASP A 165 -3.45 -13.38 -0.58
N PHE A 166 -4.72 -13.35 -0.19
CA PHE A 166 -5.55 -12.16 -0.09
C PHE A 166 -5.96 -11.93 1.36
N ARG A 167 -5.52 -10.81 1.95
CA ARG A 167 -5.65 -10.56 3.40
C ARG A 167 -6.76 -9.60 3.77
N HIS A 168 -7.41 -9.89 4.90
CA HIS A 168 -8.24 -8.96 5.65
C HIS A 168 -7.87 -9.01 7.13
N ALA A 169 -7.72 -7.84 7.76
CA ALA A 169 -7.38 -7.76 9.17
C ALA A 169 -8.62 -7.59 10.05
N VAL A 170 -8.67 -8.31 11.18
CA VAL A 170 -9.75 -8.26 12.16
C VAL A 170 -9.14 -8.08 13.55
N ASP A 171 -9.73 -7.26 14.42
CA ASP A 171 -9.23 -7.06 15.77
C ASP A 171 -10.01 -7.85 16.82
N GLU A 172 -9.40 -7.98 18.01
CA GLU A 172 -9.99 -8.71 19.15
C GLU A 172 -11.37 -8.18 19.54
N LYS A 173 -11.61 -6.88 19.41
CA LYS A 173 -12.92 -6.27 19.74
C LYS A 173 -14.02 -6.72 18.79
N SER A 174 -13.73 -6.84 17.50
CA SER A 174 -14.65 -7.39 16.52
C SER A 174 -14.91 -8.88 16.76
N VAL A 175 -13.87 -9.66 17.02
CA VAL A 175 -14.00 -11.08 17.38
C VAL A 175 -14.91 -11.23 18.62
N GLU A 176 -14.69 -10.41 19.63
CA GLU A 176 -15.48 -10.39 20.86
C GLU A 176 -16.95 -10.01 20.62
N ALA A 177 -17.20 -9.01 19.77
CA ALA A 177 -18.56 -8.62 19.40
C ALA A 177 -19.31 -9.77 18.69
N ILE A 178 -18.63 -10.46 17.76
CA ILE A 178 -19.20 -11.61 17.06
C ILE A 178 -19.46 -12.77 18.04
N ARG A 179 -18.49 -13.06 18.91
CA ARG A 179 -18.63 -14.08 19.96
C ARG A 179 -19.85 -13.84 20.84
N ASN A 180 -20.02 -12.61 21.31
CA ASN A 180 -21.16 -12.22 22.14
C ASN A 180 -22.50 -12.30 21.41
N ALA A 181 -22.53 -11.92 20.12
CA ALA A 181 -23.73 -12.04 19.30
C ALA A 181 -24.17 -13.50 19.12
N LEU A 182 -23.21 -14.42 18.98
CA LEU A 182 -23.48 -15.86 18.86
C LEU A 182 -23.67 -16.58 20.20
N LYS A 183 -23.33 -15.93 21.33
CA LYS A 183 -23.30 -16.52 22.67
C LYS A 183 -22.36 -17.74 22.76
N TRP A 184 -21.19 -17.65 22.11
CA TRP A 184 -20.18 -18.70 22.12
C TRP A 184 -19.05 -18.36 23.09
N GLU A 185 -18.34 -19.36 23.61
CA GLU A 185 -17.15 -19.14 24.46
C GLU A 185 -15.89 -18.91 23.62
N LEU A 186 -15.79 -19.63 22.51
CA LEU A 186 -14.69 -19.60 21.54
C LEU A 186 -15.26 -19.49 20.14
N ILE A 187 -14.54 -18.79 19.26
CA ILE A 187 -14.93 -18.61 17.87
C ILE A 187 -13.72 -18.79 16.95
N GLU A 188 -13.91 -19.57 15.90
CA GLU A 188 -12.97 -19.68 14.80
C GLU A 188 -13.57 -18.96 13.57
N LEU A 189 -13.14 -17.73 13.30
CA LEU A 189 -13.71 -16.92 12.22
C LEU A 189 -13.53 -17.55 10.82
N THR A 190 -12.57 -18.46 10.66
CA THR A 190 -12.36 -19.20 9.41
C THR A 190 -13.37 -20.31 9.18
N ASN A 191 -14.17 -20.67 10.19
CA ASN A 191 -15.07 -21.82 10.14
C ASN A 191 -16.38 -21.53 10.88
N ILE A 192 -17.28 -20.80 10.23
CA ILE A 192 -18.62 -20.48 10.77
C ILE A 192 -19.68 -21.30 10.03
N ASP A 193 -20.46 -22.07 10.78
CA ASP A 193 -21.52 -22.90 10.22
C ASP A 193 -22.63 -22.06 9.53
N PRO A 194 -23.21 -22.52 8.41
CA PRO A 194 -24.21 -21.79 7.64
C PRO A 194 -25.37 -21.15 8.44
N PRO A 195 -25.94 -21.81 9.48
CA PRO A 195 -27.00 -21.22 10.29
C PRO A 195 -26.59 -19.95 11.04
N HIS A 196 -25.30 -19.78 11.34
CA HIS A 196 -24.76 -18.67 12.14
C HIS A 196 -24.14 -17.56 11.28
N GLN A 197 -23.80 -17.84 10.01
CA GLN A 197 -23.15 -16.88 9.11
C GLN A 197 -23.94 -15.58 8.96
N LYS A 198 -25.28 -15.63 8.93
CA LYS A 198 -26.11 -14.42 8.88
C LYS A 198 -25.91 -13.55 10.13
N ALA A 199 -25.93 -14.14 11.32
CA ALA A 199 -25.74 -13.40 12.57
C ALA A 199 -24.34 -12.76 12.64
N VAL A 200 -23.31 -13.44 12.14
CA VAL A 200 -21.95 -12.88 12.03
C VAL A 200 -21.93 -11.69 11.08
N LYS A 201 -22.50 -11.81 9.87
CA LYS A 201 -22.60 -10.71 8.90
C LYS A 201 -23.38 -9.51 9.44
N ASP A 202 -24.50 -9.76 10.13
CA ASP A 202 -25.29 -8.70 10.77
C ASP A 202 -24.47 -7.98 11.86
N THR A 203 -23.67 -8.71 12.63
CA THR A 203 -22.78 -8.13 13.66
C THR A 203 -21.65 -7.30 13.06
N ILE A 204 -21.05 -7.78 11.97
CA ILE A 204 -20.06 -7.01 11.20
C ILE A 204 -20.68 -5.72 10.68
N ALA A 205 -21.86 -5.80 10.04
CA ALA A 205 -22.60 -4.66 9.52
C ALA A 205 -23.02 -3.65 10.62
N ALA A 206 -23.17 -4.11 11.87
CA ALA A 206 -23.45 -3.27 13.03
C ALA A 206 -22.22 -2.51 13.56
N GLY A 207 -21.01 -2.81 13.07
CA GLY A 207 -19.79 -2.09 13.44
C GLY A 207 -18.60 -2.99 13.80
N ALA A 208 -18.77 -4.31 13.84
CA ALA A 208 -17.69 -5.25 14.15
C ALA A 208 -16.78 -5.51 12.93
N TYR A 209 -16.31 -4.48 12.23
CA TYR A 209 -15.50 -4.63 11.01
C TYR A 209 -14.05 -5.05 11.26
N GLY A 210 -13.55 -4.92 12.50
CA GLY A 210 -12.23 -5.37 12.95
C GLY A 210 -11.02 -4.59 12.42
N ASN A 211 -11.16 -3.92 11.28
CA ASN A 211 -10.13 -3.07 10.70
C ASN A 211 -10.43 -1.59 10.98
N PRO A 212 -9.56 -0.84 11.67
CA PRO A 212 -9.81 0.56 11.99
C PRO A 212 -10.00 1.48 10.79
N PHE A 213 -9.30 1.22 9.67
CA PHE A 213 -9.51 1.99 8.44
C PHE A 213 -10.89 1.73 7.84
N LEU A 214 -11.38 0.48 7.85
CA LEU A 214 -12.73 0.17 7.36
C LEU A 214 -13.82 0.75 8.29
N ASN A 215 -13.60 0.73 9.60
CA ASN A 215 -14.44 1.46 10.56
C ASN A 215 -14.51 2.95 10.23
N TYR A 216 -13.36 3.57 9.95
CA TYR A 216 -13.28 4.95 9.49
C TYR A 216 -14.06 5.17 8.19
N LEU A 217 -13.89 4.32 7.17
CA LEU A 217 -14.60 4.45 5.89
C LEU A 217 -16.11 4.38 6.06
N VAL A 218 -16.62 3.43 6.83
CA VAL A 218 -18.06 3.30 7.10
C VAL A 218 -18.60 4.55 7.78
N ARG A 219 -17.85 5.11 8.74
CA ARG A 219 -18.25 6.35 9.41
C ARG A 219 -18.18 7.55 8.46
N LYS A 220 -17.12 7.69 7.65
CA LYS A 220 -16.97 8.74 6.65
C LYS A 220 -18.16 8.75 5.69
N PHE A 221 -18.61 7.56 5.27
CA PHE A 221 -19.74 7.39 4.36
C PHE A 221 -21.08 7.18 5.07
N ARG A 222 -21.23 7.53 6.36
CA ARG A 222 -22.48 7.38 7.10
C ARG A 222 -23.68 8.01 6.38
N ASN A 223 -23.47 9.15 5.72
CA ASN A 223 -24.49 9.90 4.99
C ASN A 223 -24.57 9.52 3.50
N ASN A 224 -23.80 8.54 3.05
CA ASN A 224 -23.84 8.00 1.69
C ASN A 224 -24.16 6.49 1.78
N PRO A 225 -25.44 6.11 1.80
CA PRO A 225 -25.87 4.71 1.97
C PRO A 225 -25.23 3.78 0.94
N SER A 226 -25.13 4.20 -0.32
CA SER A 226 -24.53 3.39 -1.39
C SER A 226 -23.08 3.02 -1.11
N LYS A 227 -22.25 4.02 -0.76
CA LYS A 227 -20.83 3.79 -0.43
C LYS A 227 -20.69 2.93 0.83
N LYS A 228 -21.50 3.18 1.86
CA LYS A 228 -21.50 2.36 3.09
C LYS A 228 -21.86 0.89 2.79
N THR A 229 -22.89 0.67 1.97
CA THR A 229 -23.30 -0.68 1.57
C THR A 229 -22.20 -1.38 0.81
N ILE A 230 -21.58 -0.75 -0.20
CA ILE A 230 -20.44 -1.34 -0.94
C ILE A 230 -19.33 -1.82 0.00
N VAL A 231 -18.94 -1.01 0.99
CA VAL A 231 -17.94 -1.42 2.00
C VAL A 231 -18.38 -2.68 2.74
N THR A 232 -19.63 -2.73 3.19
CA THR A 232 -20.17 -3.85 3.98
C THR A 232 -20.27 -5.13 3.13
N GLU A 233 -20.76 -5.01 1.89
CA GLU A 233 -20.89 -6.13 0.94
C GLU A 233 -19.53 -6.73 0.57
N CYS A 234 -18.48 -5.92 0.46
CA CYS A 234 -17.12 -6.41 0.21
C CYS A 234 -16.55 -7.19 1.40
N ILE A 235 -16.83 -6.75 2.62
CA ILE A 235 -16.40 -7.46 3.84
C ILE A 235 -17.16 -8.78 3.97
N ASN A 236 -18.47 -8.76 3.75
CA ASN A 236 -19.29 -9.97 3.71
C ASN A 236 -18.81 -10.94 2.61
N ALA A 237 -18.47 -10.44 1.43
CA ALA A 237 -17.94 -11.24 0.32
C ALA A 237 -16.64 -11.96 0.71
N PHE A 238 -15.74 -11.28 1.43
CA PHE A 238 -14.52 -11.89 1.95
C PHE A 238 -14.86 -13.09 2.85
N PHE A 239 -15.77 -12.91 3.82
CA PHE A 239 -16.15 -13.97 4.74
C PHE A 239 -16.94 -15.11 4.06
N GLU A 240 -17.80 -14.81 3.09
CA GLU A 240 -18.50 -15.83 2.30
C GLU A 240 -17.52 -16.77 1.58
N ILE A 241 -16.43 -16.23 1.01
CA ILE A 241 -15.38 -17.06 0.38
C ILE A 241 -14.60 -17.84 1.44
N VAL A 242 -14.28 -17.24 2.59
CA VAL A 242 -13.57 -17.93 3.69
C VAL A 242 -14.36 -19.13 4.22
N TRP A 243 -15.69 -19.00 4.33
CA TRP A 243 -16.56 -20.03 4.90
C TRP A 243 -16.97 -21.11 3.88
N ASP A 244 -16.93 -20.81 2.59
CA ASP A 244 -17.22 -21.79 1.55
C ASP A 244 -16.02 -22.73 1.32
N LYS A 245 -15.96 -23.82 2.11
CA LYS A 245 -14.89 -24.83 1.98
C LYS A 245 -14.95 -25.62 0.68
N SER A 246 -16.02 -25.50 -0.11
CA SER A 246 -16.11 -26.09 -1.44
C SER A 246 -15.43 -25.23 -2.52
N ASP A 247 -15.23 -23.94 -2.25
CA ASP A 247 -14.54 -23.03 -3.14
C ASP A 247 -13.02 -23.07 -2.94
N SER A 248 -12.28 -23.56 -3.92
CA SER A 248 -10.81 -23.57 -3.91
C SER A 248 -10.12 -22.24 -3.54
N MET A 249 -10.82 -21.11 -3.63
CA MET A 249 -10.29 -19.80 -3.23
C MET A 249 -10.20 -19.62 -1.71
N TRP A 250 -10.93 -20.38 -0.89
CA TRP A 250 -10.94 -20.21 0.56
C TRP A 250 -9.53 -20.31 1.17
N GLU A 251 -8.69 -21.22 0.67
CA GLU A 251 -7.31 -21.43 1.14
C GLU A 251 -6.40 -20.22 0.90
N ARG A 252 -6.80 -19.35 -0.04
CA ARG A 252 -6.06 -18.14 -0.41
C ARG A 252 -6.49 -16.92 0.42
N MET A 253 -7.56 -17.05 1.20
CA MET A 253 -8.12 -15.98 2.00
C MET A 253 -7.55 -16.05 3.42
N VAL A 254 -6.90 -14.98 3.86
CA VAL A 254 -6.20 -14.97 5.15
C VAL A 254 -6.78 -13.88 6.06
N ILE A 255 -7.27 -14.31 7.22
CA ILE A 255 -7.65 -13.41 8.32
C ILE A 255 -6.40 -13.09 9.14
N GLN A 256 -6.03 -11.82 9.19
CA GLN A 256 -4.93 -11.31 10.02
C GLN A 256 -5.50 -10.77 11.33
N LEU A 257 -5.29 -11.49 12.45
CA LEU A 257 -5.72 -11.02 13.77
C LEU A 257 -4.82 -9.87 14.26
N LEU A 258 -5.45 -8.78 14.69
CA LEU A 258 -4.80 -7.61 15.27
C LEU A 258 -5.00 -7.64 16.79
N GLU A 259 -3.92 -7.93 17.51
CA GLU A 259 -3.91 -8.04 18.96
C GLU A 259 -3.55 -6.71 19.63
N GLY A 260 -4.20 -6.43 20.76
CA GLY A 260 -3.92 -5.26 21.57
C GLY A 260 -4.59 -3.97 21.11
N GLU A 261 -4.24 -2.89 21.80
CA GLU A 261 -4.89 -1.59 21.62
C GLU A 261 -4.34 -0.83 20.40
N HIS A 262 -5.23 -0.23 19.61
CA HIS A 262 -4.86 0.61 18.47
C HIS A 262 -4.49 2.01 18.96
N LYS A 263 -3.20 2.34 18.94
CA LYS A 263 -2.65 3.62 19.43
C LYS A 263 -1.55 4.18 18.50
N PRO A 264 -1.86 4.45 17.22
CA PRO A 264 -0.88 4.97 16.29
C PRO A 264 -0.37 6.36 16.73
N ARG A 265 0.93 6.60 16.57
CA ARG A 265 1.61 7.88 16.87
C ARG A 265 1.85 8.72 15.62
N ALA A 266 2.07 8.05 14.50
CA ALA A 266 2.40 8.69 13.24
C ALA A 266 1.79 7.96 12.05
N LEU A 267 1.49 8.72 11.00
CA LEU A 267 1.34 8.23 9.63
C LEU A 267 2.67 8.40 8.90
N MET A 268 3.18 7.31 8.34
CA MET A 268 4.41 7.29 7.56
C MET A 268 4.12 6.83 6.13
N GLU A 269 4.48 7.65 5.16
CA GLU A 269 4.44 7.29 3.74
C GLU A 269 5.86 6.95 3.28
N LEU A 270 6.00 5.75 2.70
CA LEU A 270 7.26 5.23 2.20
C LEU A 270 7.23 5.16 0.68
N SER A 271 8.06 5.98 0.04
CA SER A 271 8.29 5.97 -1.40
C SER A 271 9.64 5.33 -1.71
N VAL A 272 9.70 4.63 -2.85
CA VAL A 272 10.93 3.99 -3.33
C VAL A 272 11.50 4.75 -4.53
N SER A 273 12.75 4.49 -4.86
CA SER A 273 13.37 5.09 -6.05
C SER A 273 12.71 4.56 -7.33
N LYS A 274 12.81 5.32 -8.44
CA LYS A 274 12.28 4.88 -9.73
C LYS A 274 12.85 3.53 -10.18
N GLY A 275 14.10 3.24 -9.80
CA GLY A 275 14.74 1.96 -10.05
C GLY A 275 14.02 0.79 -9.38
N CYS A 276 13.58 0.96 -8.13
CA CYS A 276 12.75 -0.05 -7.45
C CYS A 276 11.39 -0.21 -8.10
N GLU A 277 10.75 0.88 -8.54
CA GLU A 277 9.47 0.78 -9.22
C GLU A 277 9.58 -0.05 -10.51
N LEU A 278 10.63 0.21 -11.31
CA LEU A 278 10.92 -0.53 -12.53
C LEU A 278 11.24 -2.01 -12.24
N ALA A 279 11.94 -2.29 -11.14
CA ALA A 279 12.19 -3.64 -10.64
C ALA A 279 10.97 -4.29 -9.95
N ARG A 280 9.87 -3.54 -9.73
CA ARG A 280 8.67 -3.95 -8.97
C ARG A 280 8.98 -4.37 -7.53
N MET A 281 9.92 -3.66 -6.91
CA MET A 281 10.40 -3.94 -5.56
C MET A 281 9.94 -2.85 -4.59
N ALA A 282 9.64 -3.24 -3.35
CA ALA A 282 9.41 -2.33 -2.24
C ALA A 282 9.93 -2.95 -0.94
N PRO A 283 10.20 -2.15 0.10
CA PRO A 283 10.65 -2.67 1.39
C PRO A 283 9.48 -3.22 2.21
N LEU A 284 9.67 -4.41 2.77
CA LEU A 284 8.86 -4.88 3.90
C LEU A 284 9.35 -4.17 5.16
N VAL A 285 8.44 -3.59 5.94
CA VAL A 285 8.79 -2.85 7.15
C VAL A 285 7.95 -3.29 8.33
N THR A 286 8.39 -3.04 9.55
CA THR A 286 7.56 -3.25 10.75
C THR A 286 6.70 -2.03 11.01
N ALA A 287 5.44 -2.23 11.42
CA ALA A 287 4.54 -1.14 11.80
C ALA A 287 4.78 -0.60 13.23
N LYS A 288 5.97 -0.86 13.78
CA LYS A 288 6.42 -0.39 15.09
C LYS A 288 7.87 0.02 15.04
N VAL A 289 8.19 1.09 15.76
CA VAL A 289 9.54 1.50 16.14
C VAL A 289 9.54 1.56 17.65
N GLU A 290 10.30 0.66 18.29
CA GLU A 290 10.20 0.42 19.74
C GLU A 290 8.73 0.12 20.13
N ASP A 291 8.17 0.87 21.08
CA ASP A 291 6.77 0.73 21.52
C ASP A 291 5.77 1.60 20.73
N MET A 292 6.25 2.40 19.78
CA MET A 292 5.41 3.31 19.00
C MET A 292 4.77 2.59 17.82
N GLN A 293 3.44 2.60 17.78
CA GLN A 293 2.66 2.11 16.65
C GLN A 293 2.64 3.13 15.51
N LEU A 294 2.81 2.66 14.28
CA LEU A 294 2.82 3.48 13.08
C LEU A 294 1.72 3.05 12.12
N LEU A 295 1.04 4.02 11.52
CA LEU A 295 0.26 3.81 10.30
C LEU A 295 1.22 3.93 9.14
N ILE A 296 1.56 2.83 8.48
CA ILE A 296 2.48 2.85 7.33
C ILE A 296 1.69 2.78 6.02
N TYR A 297 2.05 3.61 5.06
CA TYR A 297 1.60 3.53 3.68
C TYR A 297 2.78 3.25 2.76
N THR A 298 2.87 2.02 2.24
CA THR A 298 3.91 1.64 1.28
C THR A 298 3.47 2.07 -0.12
N GLU A 299 3.77 3.31 -0.49
CA GLU A 299 3.15 4.01 -1.63
C GLU A 299 3.20 3.21 -2.93
N PHE A 300 4.39 2.74 -3.33
CA PHE A 300 4.53 1.99 -4.57
C PHE A 300 3.77 0.65 -4.54
N ALA A 301 3.83 -0.09 -3.42
CA ALA A 301 3.16 -1.38 -3.29
C ALA A 301 1.64 -1.23 -3.35
N ALA A 302 1.10 -0.24 -2.64
CA ALA A 302 -0.32 0.08 -2.64
C ALA A 302 -0.78 0.55 -4.04
N ASN A 303 -0.03 1.45 -4.69
CA ASN A 303 -0.36 1.95 -6.03
C ASN A 303 -0.30 0.84 -7.09
N TYR A 304 0.69 -0.04 -7.02
CA TYR A 304 0.79 -1.21 -7.89
C TYR A 304 -0.45 -2.10 -7.75
N ARG A 305 -0.83 -2.45 -6.52
CA ARG A 305 -2.00 -3.29 -6.28
C ARG A 305 -3.31 -2.61 -6.69
N LYS A 306 -3.42 -1.32 -6.41
CA LYS A 306 -4.60 -0.52 -6.76
C LYS A 306 -4.83 -0.49 -8.26
N ARG A 307 -3.78 -0.31 -9.06
CA ARG A 307 -3.85 -0.42 -10.52
C ARG A 307 -4.25 -1.83 -10.95
N GLU A 308 -3.62 -2.86 -10.38
CA GLU A 308 -3.93 -4.28 -10.67
C GLU A 308 -5.43 -4.59 -10.44
N VAL A 309 -5.96 -4.23 -9.28
CA VAL A 309 -7.37 -4.44 -8.90
C VAL A 309 -8.31 -3.60 -9.77
N ALA A 310 -8.03 -2.32 -9.95
CA ALA A 310 -8.90 -1.43 -10.72
C ALA A 310 -8.98 -1.85 -12.19
N THR A 311 -7.85 -2.22 -12.79
CA THR A 311 -7.83 -2.77 -14.16
C THR A 311 -8.62 -4.06 -14.24
N PHE A 312 -8.51 -4.95 -13.25
CA PHE A 312 -9.32 -6.17 -13.19
C PHE A 312 -10.82 -5.84 -13.18
N ILE A 313 -11.30 -5.01 -12.23
CA ILE A 313 -12.73 -4.70 -12.10
C ILE A 313 -13.24 -3.98 -13.37
N TYR A 314 -12.49 -3.01 -13.88
CA TYR A 314 -12.81 -2.29 -15.12
C TYR A 314 -13.02 -3.24 -16.30
N ASN A 315 -12.16 -4.25 -16.43
CA ASN A 315 -12.23 -5.24 -17.50
C ASN A 315 -13.40 -6.21 -17.36
N GLN A 316 -13.90 -6.44 -16.14
CA GLN A 316 -15.09 -7.26 -15.87
C GLN A 316 -16.41 -6.52 -16.10
N GLN A 317 -16.40 -5.18 -16.12
CA GLN A 317 -17.61 -4.41 -16.42
C GLN A 317 -18.00 -4.52 -17.90
N ASP A 318 -19.31 -4.49 -18.16
CA ASP A 318 -19.87 -4.35 -19.51
C ASP A 318 -19.27 -3.11 -20.17
N SER A 319 -18.70 -3.26 -21.37
CA SER A 319 -18.06 -2.17 -22.10
C SER A 319 -19.00 -0.99 -22.34
N ARG A 320 -20.32 -1.23 -22.42
CA ARG A 320 -21.36 -0.20 -22.58
C ARG A 320 -21.58 0.64 -21.32
N LYS A 321 -21.16 0.15 -20.14
CA LYS A 321 -21.25 0.86 -18.86
C LYS A 321 -19.98 1.63 -18.52
N ARG A 322 -18.89 1.43 -19.28
CA ARG A 322 -17.64 2.16 -19.07
C ARG A 322 -17.82 3.61 -19.53
N THR A 323 -18.12 4.47 -18.58
CA THR A 323 -18.33 5.91 -18.82
C THR A 323 -17.03 6.69 -18.94
N LEU A 324 -15.94 6.17 -18.35
CA LEU A 324 -14.61 6.79 -18.33
C LEU A 324 -13.55 5.83 -18.88
N PRO A 325 -12.48 6.34 -19.51
CA PRO A 325 -11.31 5.54 -19.85
C PRO A 325 -10.57 5.10 -18.58
N LEU A 326 -9.86 3.97 -18.66
CA LEU A 326 -9.17 3.38 -17.50
C LEU A 326 -8.21 4.36 -16.81
N ASP A 327 -7.51 5.22 -17.55
CA ASP A 327 -6.58 6.18 -16.96
C ASP A 327 -7.27 7.23 -16.10
N GLU A 328 -8.45 7.72 -16.48
CA GLU A 328 -9.25 8.65 -15.66
C GLU A 328 -9.80 7.96 -14.42
N VAL A 329 -10.25 6.71 -14.58
CA VAL A 329 -10.70 5.86 -13.46
C VAL A 329 -9.57 5.68 -12.43
N LEU A 330 -8.34 5.43 -12.89
CA LEU A 330 -7.18 5.32 -12.01
C LEU A 330 -6.84 6.64 -11.32
N GLN A 331 -6.96 7.78 -12.01
CA GLN A 331 -6.75 9.11 -11.40
C GLN A 331 -7.78 9.40 -10.30
N HIS A 332 -9.06 9.07 -10.52
CA HIS A 332 -10.10 9.22 -9.50
C HIS A 332 -9.82 8.33 -8.29
N LEU A 333 -9.39 7.09 -8.52
CA LEU A 333 -9.03 6.16 -7.47
C LEU A 333 -7.78 6.60 -6.69
N ASP A 334 -6.79 7.18 -7.37
CA ASP A 334 -5.62 7.81 -6.74
C ASP A 334 -6.06 8.93 -5.78
N LYS A 335 -6.90 9.85 -6.26
CA LYS A 335 -7.45 10.96 -5.47
C LYS A 335 -8.27 10.48 -4.28
N LEU A 336 -9.15 9.50 -4.48
CA LEU A 336 -9.95 8.91 -3.41
C LEU A 336 -9.04 8.29 -2.35
N THR A 337 -8.10 7.44 -2.77
CA THR A 337 -7.18 6.73 -1.87
C THR A 337 -6.33 7.70 -1.06
N HIS A 338 -5.75 8.70 -1.72
CA HIS A 338 -4.98 9.75 -1.04
C HIS A 338 -5.83 10.47 0.01
N THR A 339 -7.03 10.92 -0.38
CA THR A 339 -7.95 11.65 0.52
C THR A 339 -8.31 10.85 1.76
N VAL A 340 -8.73 9.59 1.59
CA VAL A 340 -9.12 8.73 2.72
C VAL A 340 -7.92 8.30 3.58
N THR A 341 -6.74 8.14 2.99
CA THR A 341 -5.51 7.80 3.71
C THR A 341 -5.07 8.96 4.59
N GLU A 342 -5.05 10.18 4.05
CA GLU A 342 -4.67 11.37 4.82
C GLU A 342 -5.65 11.67 5.95
N GLU A 343 -6.95 11.58 5.67
CA GLU A 343 -7.97 11.83 6.68
C GLU A 343 -7.99 10.75 7.76
N TYR A 344 -7.88 9.47 7.40
CA TYR A 344 -7.74 8.41 8.39
C TYR A 344 -6.45 8.55 9.18
N GLY A 345 -5.37 8.98 8.51
CA GLY A 345 -4.12 9.29 9.18
C GLY A 345 -4.29 10.27 10.33
N ARG A 346 -5.23 11.22 10.23
CA ARG A 346 -5.60 12.23 11.25
C ARG A 346 -6.59 11.77 12.31
N TYR A 347 -7.15 10.59 12.13
CA TYR A 347 -8.15 10.02 13.01
C TYR A 347 -7.50 9.09 14.03
#